data_AF-S2E489-F1
#
_entry.id   AF-S2E489-F1
#
_cell.length_a   1.000
_cell.length_b   1.000
_cell.length_c   1.000
_cell.angle_alpha   90.00
_cell.angle_beta   90.00
_cell.angle_gamma   90.00
#
_symmetry.space_group_name_H-M   'P 1'
#
loop_
_entity.id
_entity.type
_entity.pdbx_description
1 polymer ?
#
loop_
_entity_poly.entity_id
_entity_poly.type
_entity_poly.pdbx_seq_one_letter_code
_entity_poly.pdbx_strand_id
1 'polypeptide(L)'
;SYDKPTNVMKHLLRARHLSPIYGSQTPIAPEIEDLMVIDEIPDIFHVGHVHRAELDMYKGILLINSGSWQKQTPFQASVGMTPNPGIALMVNLKTFKVYHENYNSNKLNNIL
;
A
#
# COMPACT_ATOMS: atom_id res chain seq x y z
N SER A 1 4.01 -10.10 0.65
CA SER A 1 5.47 -9.85 0.68
C SER A 1 5.70 -8.36 0.88
N TYR A 2 6.67 -7.98 1.73
CA TYR A 2 6.97 -6.58 2.02
C TYR A 2 7.64 -5.83 0.85
N ASP A 3 8.26 -6.56 -0.09
CA ASP A 3 9.01 -5.95 -1.19
C ASP A 3 8.14 -5.49 -2.37
N LYS A 4 6.97 -6.11 -2.53
CA LYS A 4 6.03 -5.82 -3.63
C LYS A 4 4.62 -5.68 -3.07
N PRO A 5 4.33 -4.62 -2.29
CA PRO A 5 3.01 -4.42 -1.69
C PRO A 5 1.86 -4.44 -2.73
N THR A 6 2.09 -3.94 -3.94
CA THR A 6 1.08 -3.91 -5.01
C THR A 6 0.60 -5.31 -5.41
N ASN A 7 1.45 -6.34 -5.32
CA ASN A 7 1.02 -7.71 -5.54
C ASN A 7 0.00 -8.17 -4.48
N VAL A 8 0.20 -7.81 -3.21
CA VAL A 8 -0.76 -8.12 -2.15
C VAL A 8 -2.07 -7.38 -2.39
N MET A 9 -2.00 -6.10 -2.77
CA MET A 9 -3.17 -5.28 -3.10
C MET A 9 -4.02 -5.91 -4.21
N LYS A 10 -3.38 -6.45 -5.27
CA LYS A 10 -4.09 -7.19 -6.33
C LYS A 10 -4.84 -8.41 -5.80
N HIS A 11 -4.31 -9.11 -4.80
CA HIS A 11 -5.00 -10.26 -4.19
C HIS A 11 -6.21 -9.80 -3.37
N LEU A 12 -6.10 -8.71 -2.60
CA LEU A 12 -7.24 -8.13 -1.87
C LEU A 12 -8.36 -7.70 -2.82
N LEU A 13 -8.01 -7.05 -3.93
CA LEU A 13 -8.99 -6.67 -4.96
C LEU A 13 -9.62 -7.87 -5.67
N ARG A 14 -8.88 -8.97 -5.89
CA ARG A 14 -9.45 -10.23 -6.41
C ARG A 14 -10.40 -10.88 -5.42
N ALA A 15 -10.06 -10.86 -4.13
CA ALA A 15 -10.88 -11.38 -3.05
C ALA A 15 -12.08 -10.47 -2.72
N ARG A 16 -12.07 -9.21 -3.20
CA ARG A 16 -13.06 -8.19 -2.88
C ARG A 16 -13.21 -7.95 -1.38
N HIS A 17 -12.09 -7.99 -0.65
CA HIS A 17 -12.09 -7.88 0.81
C HIS A 17 -10.74 -7.35 1.32
N LEU A 18 -10.77 -6.44 2.30
CA LEU A 18 -9.58 -5.76 2.84
C LEU A 18 -8.70 -6.66 3.71
N SER A 19 -9.29 -7.59 4.46
CA SER A 19 -8.56 -8.60 5.26
C SER A 19 -9.30 -9.94 5.35
N PRO A 20 -9.31 -10.77 4.28
CA PRO A 20 -10.17 -11.95 4.17
C PRO A 20 -9.77 -13.15 5.04
N ILE A 21 -8.66 -13.07 5.79
CA ILE A 21 -8.12 -14.19 6.57
C ILE A 21 -8.48 -14.01 8.04
N TYR A 22 -9.36 -14.87 8.57
CA TYR A 22 -9.71 -14.90 9.99
C TYR A 22 -8.67 -15.66 10.82
N GLY A 23 -8.44 -15.24 12.08
CA GLY A 23 -7.57 -15.94 13.04
C GLY A 23 -6.06 -15.79 12.81
N SER A 24 -5.65 -14.87 11.94
CA SER A 24 -4.24 -14.56 11.66
C SER A 24 -3.78 -13.30 12.41
N GLN A 25 -2.71 -12.66 11.95
CA GLN A 25 -2.11 -11.48 12.61
C GLN A 25 -3.00 -10.23 12.56
N THR A 26 -3.91 -10.13 11.60
CA THR A 26 -4.86 -9.01 11.50
C THR A 26 -6.11 -9.33 12.32
N PRO A 27 -6.36 -8.65 13.44
CA PRO A 27 -7.58 -8.84 14.21
C PRO A 27 -8.80 -8.34 13.42
N ILE A 28 -9.89 -9.10 13.46
CA ILE A 28 -11.17 -8.74 12.84
C ILE A 28 -12.20 -8.61 13.98
N ALA A 29 -12.84 -7.45 14.06
CA ALA A 29 -13.87 -7.21 15.06
C ALA A 29 -15.12 -8.08 14.76
N PRO A 30 -15.76 -8.67 15.79
CA PRO A 30 -16.95 -9.48 15.61
C PRO A 30 -18.20 -8.58 15.46
N GLU A 31 -18.29 -7.90 14.32
CA GLU A 31 -19.42 -7.05 13.97
C GLU A 31 -20.57 -7.87 13.35
N ILE A 32 -21.79 -7.31 13.37
CA ILE A 32 -22.98 -7.93 12.75
C ILE A 32 -22.85 -7.93 11.22
N GLU A 33 -22.18 -6.93 10.67
CA GLU A 33 -21.95 -6.73 9.24
C GLU A 33 -20.44 -6.62 8.96
N ASP A 34 -20.00 -7.20 7.84
CA ASP A 34 -18.61 -7.15 7.42
C ASP A 34 -18.32 -5.89 6.57
N LEU A 35 -17.83 -4.85 7.25
CA LEU A 35 -17.48 -3.57 6.64
C LEU A 35 -16.15 -3.60 5.87
N MET A 36 -15.46 -4.74 5.82
CA MET A 36 -14.20 -4.90 5.08
C MET A 36 -14.39 -5.49 3.67
N VAL A 37 -15.63 -5.81 3.29
CA VAL A 37 -15.97 -6.17 1.92
C VAL A 37 -15.81 -4.95 1.01
N ILE A 38 -15.24 -5.17 -0.18
CA ILE A 38 -15.11 -4.15 -1.23
C ILE A 38 -16.30 -4.35 -2.18
N ASP A 39 -17.41 -3.68 -1.92
CA ASP A 39 -18.66 -3.85 -2.69
C ASP A 39 -18.65 -3.15 -4.05
N GLU A 40 -18.07 -1.95 -4.12
CA GLU A 40 -17.92 -1.20 -5.37
C GLU A 40 -16.49 -1.34 -5.92
N ILE A 41 -16.35 -1.31 -7.25
CA ILE A 41 -15.03 -1.32 -7.88
C ILE A 41 -14.42 0.09 -7.71
N PRO A 42 -13.29 0.24 -7.00
CA PRO A 42 -12.68 1.55 -6.81
C PRO A 42 -11.89 1.97 -8.05
N ASP A 43 -11.81 3.28 -8.31
CA ASP A 43 -10.85 3.82 -9.30
C ASP A 43 -9.42 3.90 -8.74
N ILE A 44 -9.29 4.13 -7.42
CA ILE A 44 -8.02 4.16 -6.69
C ILE A 44 -8.11 3.25 -5.47
N PHE A 45 -7.15 2.34 -5.34
CA PHE A 45 -6.96 1.52 -4.14
C PHE A 45 -5.68 1.94 -3.42
N HIS A 46 -5.83 2.59 -2.28
CA HIS A 46 -4.73 3.16 -1.49
C HIS A 46 -4.54 2.38 -0.18
N VAL A 47 -3.28 2.03 0.12
CA VAL A 47 -2.88 1.35 1.36
C VAL A 47 -1.57 1.91 1.91
N GLY A 48 -1.21 1.48 3.12
CA GLY A 48 0.06 1.79 3.76
C GLY A 48 0.66 0.59 4.47
N HIS A 49 1.08 0.79 5.72
CA HIS A 49 1.56 -0.23 6.68
C HIS A 49 2.90 -0.92 6.34
N VAL A 50 3.16 -1.29 5.09
CA VAL A 50 4.41 -1.95 4.65
C VAL A 50 5.61 -1.01 4.60
N HIS A 51 5.36 0.31 4.70
CA HIS A 51 6.38 1.37 4.70
C HIS A 51 7.26 1.39 3.43
N ARG A 52 6.75 0.82 2.34
CA ARG A 52 7.34 0.86 1.01
C ARG A 52 6.38 1.51 0.01
N ALA A 53 6.72 2.69 -0.46
CA ALA A 53 5.99 3.38 -1.52
C ALA A 53 6.17 2.61 -2.83
N GLU A 54 5.07 2.31 -3.50
CA GLU A 54 5.02 1.60 -4.79
C GLU A 54 3.71 1.96 -5.50
N LEU A 55 3.78 2.10 -6.82
CA LEU A 55 2.63 2.38 -7.68
C LEU A 55 2.43 1.24 -8.66
N ASP A 56 1.19 0.92 -8.96
CA ASP A 56 0.86 -0.05 -10.01
C ASP A 56 -0.55 0.19 -10.57
N MET A 57 -0.90 -0.51 -11.63
CA MET A 57 -2.21 -0.48 -12.25
C MET A 57 -2.76 -1.91 -12.34
N TYR A 58 -4.00 -2.11 -11.91
CA TYR A 58 -4.66 -3.41 -11.99
C TYR A 58 -6.07 -3.29 -12.56
N LYS A 59 -6.26 -3.77 -13.80
CA LYS A 59 -7.56 -3.72 -14.50
C LYS A 59 -8.20 -2.32 -14.50
N GLY A 60 -7.39 -1.28 -14.67
CA GLY A 60 -7.85 0.12 -14.65
C GLY A 60 -7.93 0.76 -13.26
N ILE A 61 -7.67 0.01 -12.19
CA ILE A 61 -7.61 0.50 -10.81
C ILE A 61 -6.18 0.96 -10.50
N LEU A 62 -6.03 2.22 -10.10
CA LEU A 62 -4.75 2.76 -9.66
C LEU A 62 -4.42 2.22 -8.26
N LEU A 63 -3.30 1.51 -8.14
CA LEU A 63 -2.81 0.97 -6.88
C LEU A 63 -1.74 1.88 -6.29
N ILE A 64 -1.94 2.31 -5.05
CA ILE A 64 -1.00 3.16 -4.34
C ILE A 64 -0.66 2.54 -2.99
N ASN A 65 0.59 2.14 -2.78
CA ASN A 65 1.14 2.09 -1.43
C ASN A 65 1.92 3.39 -1.22
N SER A 66 1.53 4.20 -0.23
CA SER A 66 2.17 5.50 0.00
C SER A 66 3.46 5.43 0.83
N GLY A 67 3.89 4.24 1.23
CA GLY A 67 5.10 4.07 2.02
C GLY A 67 4.99 4.70 3.41
N SER A 68 6.04 5.40 3.84
CA SER A 68 6.11 6.01 5.17
C SER A 68 7.04 7.22 5.19
N TRP A 69 7.01 7.97 6.29
CA TRP A 69 7.98 9.00 6.63
C TRP A 69 8.98 8.52 7.70
N GLN A 70 8.89 7.24 8.08
CA GLN A 70 9.71 6.63 9.12
C GLN A 70 10.95 5.93 8.54
N LYS A 71 12.14 6.24 9.08
CA LYS A 71 13.35 5.47 8.81
C LYS A 71 13.24 4.03 9.33
N GLN A 72 14.03 3.12 8.76
CA GLN A 72 14.04 1.71 9.16
C GLN A 72 14.24 1.57 10.67
N THR A 73 13.33 0.86 11.33
CA THR A 73 13.41 0.55 12.76
C THR A 73 14.18 -0.75 13.00
N PRO A 74 14.72 -0.99 14.22
CA PRO A 74 15.35 -2.27 14.55
C PRO A 74 14.44 -3.48 14.32
N PHE A 75 13.13 -3.35 14.61
CA PHE A 75 12.16 -4.41 14.33
C PHE A 75 12.02 -4.68 12.83
N GLN A 76 11.90 -3.63 12.01
CA GLN A 76 11.83 -3.78 10.55
C GLN A 76 13.09 -4.46 10.00
N ALA A 77 14.27 -4.07 10.49
CA ALA A 77 15.52 -4.72 10.13
C ALA A 77 15.53 -6.21 10.56
N SER A 78 15.04 -6.53 11.77
CA SER A 78 15.01 -7.92 12.27
C SER A 78 14.07 -8.84 11.50
N VAL A 79 13.07 -8.29 10.79
CA VAL A 79 12.17 -9.05 9.91
C VAL A 79 12.46 -8.86 8.41
N GLY A 80 13.60 -8.26 8.07
CA GLY A 80 14.05 -8.09 6.68
C GLY A 80 13.29 -7.04 5.85
N MET A 81 12.50 -6.16 6.48
CA MET A 81 11.81 -5.07 5.78
C MET A 81 12.75 -3.92 5.46
N THR A 82 12.76 -3.47 4.21
CA THR A 82 13.52 -2.29 3.76
C THR A 82 12.56 -1.18 3.29
N PRO A 83 12.30 -0.15 4.12
CA PRO A 83 11.42 0.95 3.75
C PRO A 83 12.12 1.96 2.82
N ASN A 84 11.34 2.75 2.09
CA ASN A 84 11.81 3.86 1.25
C ASN A 84 11.16 5.20 1.69
N PRO A 85 11.53 5.71 2.88
CA PRO A 85 10.83 6.84 3.47
C PRO A 85 11.08 8.15 2.74
N GLY A 86 10.14 9.09 2.90
CA GLY A 86 10.28 10.46 2.42
C GLY A 86 9.74 10.68 1.01
N ILE A 87 8.91 9.78 0.50
CA ILE A 87 8.31 9.87 -0.82
C ILE A 87 6.86 10.36 -0.68
N ALA A 88 6.57 11.56 -1.18
CA ALA A 88 5.22 12.08 -1.29
C ALA A 88 4.62 11.71 -2.64
N LEU A 89 3.38 11.19 -2.66
CA LEU A 89 2.64 10.85 -3.87
C LEU A 89 1.45 11.80 -4.03
N MET A 90 1.26 12.33 -5.23
CA MET A 90 0.17 13.25 -5.56
C MET A 90 -0.57 12.72 -6.79
N VAL A 91 -1.88 12.61 -6.71
CA VAL A 91 -2.72 12.12 -7.82
C VAL A 91 -3.58 13.25 -8.34
N ASN A 92 -3.53 13.49 -9.65
CA ASN A 92 -4.49 14.36 -10.31
C ASN A 92 -5.79 13.58 -10.53
N LEU A 93 -6.86 13.90 -9.79
CA LEU A 93 -8.13 13.17 -9.87
C LEU A 93 -8.87 13.30 -11.21
N LYS A 94 -8.54 14.31 -12.04
CA LYS A 94 -9.13 14.45 -13.38
C LYS A 94 -8.47 13.53 -14.41
N THR A 95 -7.17 13.30 -14.27
CA THR A 95 -6.38 12.58 -15.29
C THR A 95 -5.80 11.26 -14.80
N PHE A 96 -5.92 10.97 -13.51
CA PHE A 96 -5.25 9.89 -12.78
C PHE A 96 -3.72 9.88 -12.92
N LYS A 97 -3.13 10.99 -13.37
CA LYS A 97 -1.68 11.13 -13.46
C LYS A 97 -1.11 11.24 -12.05
N VAL A 98 -0.11 10.40 -11.76
CA VAL A 98 0.60 10.40 -10.48
C VAL A 98 1.91 11.18 -10.61
N TYR A 99 2.16 12.03 -9.62
CA TYR A 99 3.39 12.78 -9.42
C TYR A 99 4.01 12.32 -8.09
N HIS A 100 5.33 12.35 -7.99
CA HIS A 100 6.01 12.01 -6.75
C HIS A 100 7.16 12.99 -6.47
N GLU A 101 7.36 13.29 -5.19
CA GLU A 101 8.46 14.11 -4.71
C GLU A 101 9.25 13.31 -3.67
N ASN A 102 10.58 13.23 -3.85
CA ASN A 102 11.46 12.53 -2.91
C ASN A 102 12.21 13.53 -2.03
N TYR A 103 11.90 13.50 -0.73
CA TYR A 103 12.52 14.31 0.33
C TYR A 103 13.65 13.58 1.07
N ASN A 104 14.05 12.40 0.62
CA ASN A 104 15.17 11.66 1.17
C ASN A 104 16.50 12.32 0.76
N SER A 105 17.43 12.44 1.72
CA SER A 105 18.76 13.01 1.48
C SER A 105 19.59 12.18 0.50
N ASN A 106 19.29 10.89 0.33
CA ASN A 106 19.92 10.01 -0.66
C ASN A 106 19.03 9.84 -1.90
N LYS A 107 19.30 10.65 -2.93
CA LYS A 107 18.58 10.68 -4.22
C LYS A 107 18.73 9.42 -5.10
N LEU A 108 19.54 8.44 -4.67
CA LEU A 108 19.87 7.25 -5.47
C LEU A 108 18.83 6.12 -5.38
N ASN A 109 17.86 6.20 -4.45
CA ASN A 109 16.80 5.18 -4.28
C ASN A 109 15.45 5.64 -4.86
N ASN A 110 15.47 6.34 -6.01
CA ASN A 110 14.29 6.83 -6.72
C ASN A 110 13.70 5.75 -7.65
N ILE A 111 13.20 4.65 -7.09
CA ILE A 111 12.43 3.68 -7.89
C ILE A 111 11.11 3.45 -7.18
N LEU A 112 10.12 4.25 -7.58
CA LEU A 112 8.70 3.93 -7.47
C LEU A 112 8.28 3.08 -8.66
#